data_AF-A0A924YAB4-F1
#
_entry.id   AF-A0A924YAB4-F1
#
_cell.length_a   1.000
_cell.length_b   1.000
_cell.length_c   1.000
_cell.angle_alpha   90.00
_cell.angle_beta   90.00
_cell.angle_gamma   90.00
#
_symmetry.space_group_name_H-M   'P 1'
#
loop_
_entity.id
_entity.type
_entity.pdbx_description
1 polymer ?
#
loop_
_entity_poly.entity_id
_entity_poly.type
_entity_poly.pdbx_seq_one_letter_code
_entity_poly.pdbx_strand_id
1 'polypeptide(L)'
;MTDELDPIAPEKARAILQAALREHLGEEWEDEENGWSKVTGHDYMTRVTRGRVNLDFYVDLLGSVKIEKSEISPVQESGRLLAWVFLLLSLGIAVMIARAVGWL
;
A
#
# COMPACT_ATOMS: atom_id res chain seq x y z
N MET A 1 9.11 -33.35 19.34
CA MET A 1 8.29 -33.71 18.18
C MET A 1 8.36 -32.53 17.25
N THR A 2 9.11 -32.66 16.15
CA THR A 2 9.16 -31.63 15.13
C THR A 2 7.88 -31.82 14.34
N ASP A 3 6.88 -30.97 14.56
CA ASP A 3 5.70 -30.93 13.69
C ASP A 3 6.23 -30.61 12.29
N GLU A 4 6.26 -31.63 11.43
CA GLU A 4 6.59 -31.50 10.02
C GLU A 4 5.38 -30.80 9.40
N LEU A 5 5.40 -29.46 9.45
CA LEU A 5 4.39 -28.64 8.80
C LEU A 5 4.44 -29.00 7.31
N ASP A 6 3.35 -29.56 6.79
CA ASP A 6 3.16 -29.79 5.35
C ASP A 6 2.57 -28.51 4.75
N PRO A 7 3.40 -27.60 4.19
CA PRO A 7 2.92 -26.33 3.68
C PRO A 7 1.99 -26.58 2.50
N ILE A 8 0.90 -25.81 2.44
CA ILE A 8 0.02 -25.85 1.28
C ILE A 8 0.80 -25.53 0.00
N ALA A 9 0.43 -26.15 -1.11
CA ALA A 9 1.00 -25.81 -2.40
C ALA A 9 0.63 -24.35 -2.80
N PRO A 10 1.50 -23.62 -3.52
CA PRO A 10 1.23 -22.25 -3.98
C PRO A 10 -0.09 -22.10 -4.74
N GLU A 11 -0.47 -23.09 -5.55
CA GLU A 11 -1.72 -23.08 -6.31
C GLU A 11 -2.94 -23.13 -5.39
N LYS A 12 -2.85 -23.88 -4.29
CA LYS A 12 -3.89 -23.97 -3.27
C LYS A 12 -3.99 -22.66 -2.49
N ALA A 13 -2.87 -22.05 -2.14
CA ALA A 13 -2.83 -20.73 -1.49
C ALA A 13 -3.49 -19.65 -2.37
N ARG A 14 -3.19 -19.66 -3.67
CA ARG A 14 -3.79 -18.74 -4.65
C ARG A 14 -5.31 -18.93 -4.76
N ALA A 15 -5.79 -20.17 -4.75
CA ALA A 15 -7.22 -20.46 -4.77
C ALA A 15 -7.93 -19.95 -3.50
N ILE A 16 -7.31 -20.12 -2.33
CA ILE A 16 -7.83 -19.60 -1.05
C ILE A 16 -7.88 -18.07 -1.07
N LEU A 17 -6.83 -17.40 -1.55
CA LEU A 17 -6.82 -15.94 -1.71
C LEU A 17 -7.94 -15.45 -2.61
N GLN A 18 -8.14 -16.10 -3.77
CA GLN A 18 -9.19 -15.71 -4.71
C GLN A 18 -10.60 -15.97 -4.16
N ALA A 19 -10.77 -16.96 -3.29
CA ALA A 19 -12.02 -17.17 -2.58
C ALA A 19 -12.24 -16.04 -1.56
N ALA A 20 -11.23 -15.71 -0.76
CA ALA A 20 -11.31 -14.65 0.25
C ALA A 20 -11.54 -13.26 -0.37
N LEU A 21 -10.91 -12.95 -1.50
CA LEU A 21 -11.12 -11.71 -2.24
C LEU A 21 -12.59 -11.58 -2.67
N ARG A 22 -13.17 -12.63 -3.25
CA ARG A 22 -14.58 -12.62 -3.66
C ARG A 22 -15.54 -12.54 -2.48
N GLU A 23 -15.23 -13.24 -1.39
CA GLU A 23 -16.04 -13.20 -0.16
C GLU A 23 -16.04 -11.81 0.48
N HIS A 24 -14.88 -11.13 0.51
CA HIS A 24 -14.74 -9.86 1.21
C HIS A 24 -15.05 -8.64 0.35
N LEU A 25 -14.80 -8.71 -0.96
CA LEU A 25 -14.92 -7.57 -1.89
C LEU A 25 -16.08 -7.72 -2.89
N GLY A 26 -16.67 -8.91 -3.02
CA GLY A 26 -17.74 -9.22 -3.98
C GLY A 26 -17.24 -9.88 -5.27
N GLU A 27 -18.15 -10.34 -6.13
CA GLU A 27 -17.79 -11.03 -7.39
C GLU A 27 -17.15 -10.08 -8.41
N GLU A 28 -17.60 -8.83 -8.47
CA GLU A 28 -17.14 -7.81 -9.42
C GLU A 28 -16.04 -6.93 -8.81
N TRP A 29 -15.24 -7.48 -7.90
CA TRP A 29 -14.23 -6.70 -7.19
C TRP A 29 -13.13 -6.16 -8.10
N GLU A 30 -12.87 -6.77 -9.26
CA GLU A 30 -11.90 -6.28 -10.27
C GLU A 30 -12.54 -5.33 -11.31
N ASP A 31 -13.74 -4.79 -11.05
CA ASP A 31 -14.35 -3.80 -11.95
C ASP A 31 -13.43 -2.58 -12.19
N GLU A 32 -13.32 -2.17 -13.45
CA GLU A 32 -12.40 -1.14 -13.91
C GLU A 32 -12.87 0.27 -13.50
N GLU A 33 -14.19 0.45 -13.32
CA GLU A 33 -14.77 1.76 -12.99
C GLU A 33 -14.95 1.96 -11.48
N ASN A 34 -15.40 0.93 -10.74
CA ASN A 34 -15.71 1.05 -9.31
C ASN A 34 -15.03 0.01 -8.41
N GLY A 35 -14.26 -0.92 -8.98
CA GLY A 35 -13.63 -2.03 -8.27
C GLY A 35 -12.34 -1.65 -7.54
N TRP A 36 -11.64 -2.68 -7.10
CA TRP A 36 -10.32 -2.62 -6.49
C TRP A 36 -9.26 -2.98 -7.52
N SER A 37 -8.22 -2.17 -7.62
CA SER A 37 -7.11 -2.44 -8.50
C SER A 37 -6.08 -3.32 -7.80
N LYS A 38 -5.68 -4.41 -8.44
CA LYS A 38 -4.58 -5.25 -7.96
C LYS A 38 -3.25 -4.53 -8.14
N VAL A 39 -2.55 -4.26 -7.04
CA VAL A 39 -1.26 -3.54 -7.06
C VAL A 39 -0.09 -4.51 -7.17
N THR A 40 -0.11 -5.55 -6.33
CA THR A 40 0.93 -6.59 -6.32
C THR A 40 0.32 -7.90 -5.84
N GLY A 41 0.84 -9.03 -6.33
CA GLY A 41 0.38 -10.32 -5.86
C GLY A 41 1.40 -11.44 -6.10
N HIS A 42 1.51 -12.30 -5.10
CA HIS A 42 2.20 -13.58 -5.13
C HIS A 42 1.22 -14.68 -4.68
N ASP A 43 1.66 -15.93 -4.65
CA ASP A 43 0.79 -17.07 -4.34
C ASP A 43 0.20 -17.04 -2.92
N TYR A 44 0.86 -16.34 -1.99
CA TYR A 44 0.47 -16.24 -0.58
C TYR A 44 0.04 -14.83 -0.16
N MET A 45 0.07 -13.86 -1.08
CA MET A 45 -0.36 -12.51 -0.78
C MET A 45 -0.96 -11.81 -2.00
N THR A 46 -2.03 -11.06 -1.80
CA THR A 46 -2.53 -10.12 -2.80
C THR A 46 -2.88 -8.80 -2.15
N ARG A 47 -2.30 -7.73 -2.68
CA ARG A 47 -2.60 -6.35 -2.32
C ARG A 47 -3.52 -5.73 -3.36
N VAL A 48 -4.62 -5.20 -2.88
CA VAL A 48 -5.60 -4.46 -3.68
C VAL A 48 -5.77 -3.04 -3.14
N THR A 49 -6.06 -2.09 -4.02
CA THR A 49 -6.25 -0.70 -3.65
C THR A 49 -7.54 -0.14 -4.23
N ARG A 50 -8.22 0.70 -3.45
CA ARG A 50 -9.38 1.49 -3.90
C ARG A 50 -9.27 2.89 -3.31
N GLY A 51 -8.99 3.86 -4.17
CA GLY A 51 -8.78 5.26 -3.76
C GLY A 51 -7.61 5.39 -2.78
N ARG A 52 -7.92 5.65 -1.49
CA ARG A 52 -6.92 5.86 -0.41
C ARG A 52 -6.77 4.65 0.52
N VAL A 53 -7.42 3.53 0.20
CA VAL A 53 -7.45 2.34 1.05
C VAL A 53 -6.71 1.22 0.34
N ASN A 54 -5.72 0.64 1.02
CA ASN A 54 -5.07 -0.59 0.62
C ASN A 54 -5.59 -1.73 1.51
N LEU A 55 -5.94 -2.85 0.90
CA LEU A 55 -6.24 -4.10 1.59
C LEU A 55 -5.21 -5.14 1.18
N ASP A 56 -4.60 -5.75 2.17
CA ASP A 56 -3.65 -6.84 2.00
C ASP A 56 -4.28 -8.13 2.46
N PHE A 57 -4.38 -9.09 1.56
CA PHE A 57 -4.82 -10.44 1.84
C PHE A 57 -3.59 -11.33 1.90
N TYR A 58 -3.37 -11.98 3.03
CA TYR A 58 -2.31 -12.95 3.25
C TYR A 58 -2.91 -14.32 3.49
N VAL A 59 -2.25 -15.36 2.98
CA VAL A 59 -2.53 -16.74 3.32
C VAL A 59 -1.27 -17.34 3.94
N ASP A 60 -1.39 -17.94 5.12
CA ASP A 60 -0.27 -18.65 5.74
C ASP A 60 -0.03 -20.03 5.09
N LEU A 61 1.06 -20.69 5.50
CA LEU A 61 1.41 -22.01 4.98
C LEU A 61 0.43 -23.12 5.36
N LEU A 62 -0.49 -22.87 6.29
CA LEU A 62 -1.54 -23.77 6.75
C LEU A 62 -2.91 -23.45 6.11
N GLY A 63 -3.01 -22.39 5.32
CA GLY A 63 -4.24 -21.97 4.63
C GLY A 63 -5.10 -20.96 5.40
N SER A 64 -4.59 -20.37 6.48
CA SER A 64 -5.32 -19.33 7.22
C SER A 64 -5.23 -17.99 6.50
N VAL A 65 -6.37 -17.34 6.26
CA VAL A 65 -6.44 -16.01 5.63
C VAL A 65 -6.33 -14.91 6.70
N LYS A 66 -5.45 -13.94 6.48
CA LYS A 66 -5.36 -12.71 7.26
C LYS A 66 -5.59 -11.49 6.35
N ILE A 67 -6.47 -10.59 6.77
CA ILE A 67 -6.80 -9.37 6.03
C ILE A 67 -6.28 -8.18 6.83
N GLU A 68 -5.40 -7.39 6.23
CA GLU A 68 -4.88 -6.17 6.83
C GLU A 68 -5.32 -4.95 6.04
N LYS A 69 -6.00 -4.01 6.71
CA LYS A 69 -6.38 -2.72 6.13
C LYS A 69 -5.32 -1.68 6.44
N SER A 70 -4.71 -1.14 5.39
CA SER A 70 -3.77 -0.02 5.47
C SER A 70 -4.38 1.20 4.79
N GLU A 71 -4.56 2.28 5.55
CA GLU A 71 -4.91 3.57 4.95
C GLU A 71 -3.65 4.24 4.42
N ILE A 72 -3.71 4.83 3.23
CA ILE A 72 -2.62 5.64 2.70
C ILE A 72 -2.49 6.85 3.64
N SER A 73 -1.45 6.82 4.48
CA SER A 73 -1.17 7.90 5.42
C SER A 73 -1.02 9.21 4.65
N PRO A 74 -1.78 10.27 5.00
CA PRO A 74 -1.70 11.57 4.32
C PRO A 74 -0.31 12.19 4.33
N VAL A 75 0.58 11.75 5.24
CA VAL A 75 2.00 12.13 5.27
C VAL A 75 2.76 11.65 4.03
N GLN A 76 2.42 10.47 3.48
CA GLN A 76 3.12 9.92 2.32
C GLN A 76 2.80 10.68 1.03
N GLU A 77 1.59 11.23 0.93
CA GLU A 77 1.16 12.09 -0.18
C GLU A 77 1.64 13.54 -0.02
N SER A 78 1.71 14.03 1.22
CA SER A 78 2.09 15.40 1.55
C SER A 78 3.61 15.62 1.66
N GLY A 79 4.42 14.56 1.71
CA GLY A 79 5.87 14.65 1.86
C GLY A 79 6.54 15.47 0.75
N ARG A 80 6.10 15.32 -0.51
CA ARG A 80 6.62 16.10 -1.64
C ARG A 80 6.24 17.57 -1.54
N LEU A 81 5.01 17.89 -1.14
CA LEU A 81 4.56 19.27 -0.95
C LEU A 81 5.33 19.94 0.20
N LEU A 82 5.50 19.24 1.33
CA LEU A 82 6.30 19.72 2.46
C LEU A 82 7.75 20.01 2.04
N ALA A 83 8.37 19.12 1.25
CA ALA A 83 9.71 19.34 0.73
C ALA A 83 9.79 20.62 -0.13
N TRP A 84 8.81 20.86 -1.01
CA TRP A 84 8.74 22.11 -1.78
C TRP A 84 8.55 23.34 -0.91
N VAL A 85 7.71 23.28 0.13
CA VAL A 85 7.52 24.39 1.07
C VAL A 85 8.83 24.70 1.80
N PHE A 86 9.51 23.70 2.33
CA PHE A 86 10.79 23.91 3.03
C PHE A 86 11.88 24.43 2.09
N LEU A 87 11.95 23.94 0.86
CA LEU A 87 12.91 24.42 -0.13
C LEU A 87 12.67 25.90 -0.46
N LEU A 88 11.43 26.28 -0.76
CA LEU A 88 11.08 27.68 -1.07
C LEU A 88 11.29 28.60 0.13
N LEU A 89 10.94 28.15 1.33
CA LEU A 89 11.17 28.90 2.56
C LEU A 89 12.67 29.13 2.79
N SER A 90 13.48 28.08 2.64
CA SER A 90 14.94 28.16 2.75
C SER A 90 15.55 29.14 1.75
N LEU A 91 15.12 29.07 0.48
CA LEU A 91 15.57 29.99 -0.55
C LEU A 91 15.13 31.44 -0.25
N GLY A 92 13.89 31.63 0.21
CA GLY A 92 13.39 32.94 0.62
C GLY A 92 14.18 33.54 1.78
N ILE A 93 14.53 32.74 2.79
CA ILE A 93 15.39 33.16 3.90
C ILE A 93 16.78 33.53 3.39
N ALA A 94 17.38 32.71 2.54
CA ALA A 94 18.70 32.99 1.97
C ALA A 94 18.72 34.31 1.18
N VAL A 95 17.69 34.58 0.38
CA VAL A 95 17.54 35.85 -0.35
C VAL A 95 17.37 37.03 0.61
N MET A 96 16.55 36.89 1.66
CA MET A 96 16.38 37.95 2.66
C MET A 96 17.70 38.26 3.39
N ILE A 97 18.48 37.25 3.75
CA ILE A 97 19.79 37.44 4.39
C ILE A 97 20.78 38.09 3.42
N ALA A 98 20.86 37.60 2.18
CA ALA A 98 21.73 38.18 1.15
C ALA A 98 21.43 39.67 0.94
N ARG A 99 20.14 40.04 0.93
CA ARG A 99 19.70 41.42 0.83
C ARG A 99 19.99 42.26 2.08
N ALA A 100 19.82 41.69 3.27
CA ALA A 100 20.10 42.38 4.52
C ALA A 100 21.60 42.69 4.72
N VAL A 101 22.49 41.83 4.21
CA VAL A 101 23.95 42.00 4.29
C VAL A 101 24.49 42.81 3.09
N GLY A 102 23.62 43.24 2.16
CA GLY A 102 24.01 44.04 1.00
C GLY A 102 24.76 43.26 -0.09
N TRP A 103 24.63 41.93 -0.08
CA TRP A 103 25.22 41.06 -1.10
C TRP A 103 24.41 41.07 -2.40
N LEU A 104 23.15 41.51 -2.34
CA LEU A 104 22.16 41.57 -3.41
C LEU A 104 21.21 42.77 -3.21
#